data_AF-A0A8H6SX15-F1
#
_entry.id   AF-A0A8H6SX15-F1
#
_cell.length_a   1.000
_cell.length_b   1.000
_cell.length_c   1.000
_cell.angle_alpha   90.00
_cell.angle_beta   90.00
_cell.angle_gamma   90.00
#
_symmetry.space_group_name_H-M   'P 1'
#
loop_
_entity.id
_entity.type
_entity.pdbx_description
1 polymer ?
#
loop_
_entity_poly.entity_id
_entity_poly.type
_entity_poly.pdbx_seq_one_letter_code
_entity_poly.pdbx_strand_id
1 'polypeptide(L)'
;MSVLSGPAPSGAALSDPPKDATIDDSEPGEVQEVDMQTQAETIRTVFSDPTNFNVKHPLYSPWTLWFDSPQTKGRNMPQTPISAFPQTPVAQTPGVAAAQGWMEDIKRVISFDSVEEFWGLYNNIVPPSQLPQKANYYLFKEGIIPAWEDEANKNGGKWSIQLPKDKNRGNVDKMWLYTMLAAIGETFDPSLTSADPAGSPPSSLITGVIVSTRPQFYRLSIWTRLAPSGSEDDKLRERIEGVGKHFKTSVLGYADHAKLAGPLSTEVEFLSHKDSEKKGGKSRKIVV
;
A
#
# COMPACT_ATOMS: atom_id res chain seq x y z
N MET A 1 36.28 50.47 -50.48
CA MET A 1 37.07 51.37 -49.61
C MET A 1 36.35 51.44 -48.28
N SER A 2 36.89 51.13 -47.10
CA SER A 2 38.16 50.57 -46.63
C SER A 2 37.87 50.05 -45.21
N VAL A 3 38.13 48.76 -44.94
CA VAL A 3 39.10 48.20 -43.96
C VAL A 3 39.48 49.05 -42.73
N LEU A 4 39.72 48.30 -41.63
CA LEU A 4 40.48 48.59 -40.39
C LEU A 4 39.62 48.87 -39.15
N SER A 5 39.89 48.40 -37.93
CA SER A 5 40.87 47.48 -37.33
C SER A 5 40.51 47.45 -35.83
N GLY A 6 40.77 46.36 -35.10
CA GLY A 6 40.68 46.30 -33.62
C GLY A 6 41.66 47.27 -32.92
N PRO A 7 41.70 47.31 -31.56
CA PRO A 7 42.18 46.16 -30.78
C PRO A 7 41.57 45.98 -29.35
N ALA A 8 41.86 44.83 -28.73
CA ALA A 8 42.00 44.64 -27.26
C ALA A 8 43.52 44.59 -26.92
N PRO A 9 44.03 44.49 -25.67
CA PRO A 9 43.42 44.37 -24.33
C PRO A 9 44.13 45.22 -23.23
N SER A 10 43.81 44.96 -21.94
CA SER A 10 44.66 45.08 -20.73
C SER A 10 44.13 46.01 -19.62
N GLY A 11 44.05 45.50 -18.39
CA GLY A 11 43.89 46.32 -17.17
C GLY A 11 43.20 45.59 -16.04
N ALA A 12 43.97 45.20 -15.02
CA ALA A 12 43.58 44.37 -13.88
C ALA A 12 42.63 45.05 -12.87
N ALA A 13 41.80 44.25 -12.20
CA ALA A 13 41.59 44.32 -10.74
C ALA A 13 40.97 43.00 -10.24
N LEU A 14 41.71 42.34 -9.35
CA LEU A 14 41.35 41.11 -8.66
C LEU A 14 40.24 41.34 -7.62
N SER A 15 39.34 40.37 -7.48
CA SER A 15 38.69 40.08 -6.20
C SER A 15 38.63 38.56 -6.03
N ASP A 16 39.22 38.09 -4.92
CA ASP A 16 39.44 36.69 -4.56
C ASP A 16 38.14 35.88 -4.37
N PRO A 17 38.10 34.59 -4.73
CA PRO A 17 37.12 33.65 -4.20
C PRO A 17 37.60 33.04 -2.86
N PRO A 18 36.67 32.64 -1.96
CA PRO A 18 37.03 32.08 -0.66
C PRO A 18 37.66 30.69 -0.82
N LYS A 19 38.81 30.51 -0.16
CA LYS A 19 39.43 29.21 0.09
C LYS A 19 38.76 28.58 1.30
N ASP A 20 37.95 27.55 1.08
CA ASP A 20 37.94 26.38 1.95
C ASP A 20 37.33 25.19 1.20
N ALA A 21 38.18 24.47 0.48
CA ALA A 21 37.89 23.12 0.02
C ALA A 21 38.84 22.22 0.81
N THR A 22 38.40 21.79 1.98
CA THR A 22 39.03 20.67 2.69
C THR A 22 38.95 19.45 1.80
N ILE A 23 40.11 19.04 1.28
CA ILE A 23 40.33 17.79 0.58
C ILE A 23 40.07 16.68 1.61
N ASP A 24 39.03 15.87 1.35
CA ASP A 24 38.73 14.66 2.09
C ASP A 24 39.78 13.59 1.73
N ASP A 25 40.80 13.49 2.58
CA ASP A 25 41.90 12.53 2.47
C ASP A 25 41.56 11.29 3.31
N SER A 26 40.49 10.59 2.92
CA SER A 26 40.07 9.34 3.57
C SER A 26 40.55 8.13 2.76
N GLU A 27 41.50 7.37 3.31
CA GLU A 27 41.97 6.11 2.72
C GLU A 27 40.83 5.07 2.65
N PRO A 28 40.76 4.25 1.57
CA PRO A 28 39.75 3.21 1.45
C PRO A 28 40.01 2.08 2.46
N GLY A 29 39.34 2.13 3.60
CA GLY A 29 39.40 1.09 4.64
C GLY A 29 39.18 1.56 6.08
N GLU A 30 39.04 2.87 6.32
CA GLU A 30 38.80 3.39 7.67
C GLU A 30 37.35 3.13 8.12
N VAL A 31 37.19 2.32 9.18
CA VAL A 31 35.89 2.12 9.83
C VAL A 31 35.64 3.38 10.65
N GLN A 32 34.77 4.26 10.16
CA GLN A 32 34.40 5.48 10.87
C GLN A 32 33.72 5.09 12.19
N GLU A 33 34.34 5.43 13.33
CA GLU A 33 33.73 5.23 14.64
C GLU A 33 32.46 6.08 14.74
N VAL A 34 31.31 5.43 14.56
CA VAL A 34 30.02 6.10 14.66
C VAL A 34 29.71 6.30 16.14
N ASP A 35 29.87 7.52 16.65
CA ASP A 35 29.44 7.88 18.00
C ASP A 35 27.90 7.81 18.10
N MET A 36 27.42 6.71 18.67
CA MET A 36 25.99 6.45 18.89
C MET A 36 25.32 7.52 19.77
N GLN A 37 26.07 8.19 20.63
CA GLN A 37 25.54 9.20 21.55
C GLN A 37 25.18 10.48 20.80
N THR A 38 26.07 10.94 19.91
CA THR A 38 25.85 12.11 19.06
C THR A 38 24.71 11.87 18.04
N GLN A 39 24.56 10.66 17.51
CA GLN A 39 23.41 10.31 16.66
C GLN A 39 22.08 10.32 17.43
N ALA A 40 22.04 9.82 18.66
CA ALA A 40 20.82 9.80 19.47
C ALA A 40 20.31 11.21 19.80
N GLU A 41 21.20 12.17 20.02
CA GLU A 41 20.83 13.58 20.24
C GLU A 41 20.30 14.28 18.97
N THR A 42 20.63 13.74 17.79
CA THR A 42 20.22 14.29 16.49
C THR A 42 18.89 13.69 16.00
N ILE A 43 18.50 12.50 16.47
CA ILE A 43 17.26 11.84 16.07
C ILE A 43 16.07 12.58 16.68
N ARG A 44 15.24 13.16 15.82
CA ARG A 44 13.99 13.81 16.18
C ARG A 44 12.87 13.11 15.44
N THR A 45 12.00 12.43 16.18
CA THR A 45 10.83 11.73 15.63
C THR A 45 9.58 12.59 15.75
N VAL A 46 8.52 12.19 15.04
CA VAL A 46 7.19 12.83 15.11
C VAL A 46 6.63 12.92 16.54
N PHE A 47 7.05 12.04 17.46
CA PHE A 47 6.63 12.06 18.85
C PHE A 47 7.33 13.15 19.68
N SER A 48 8.55 13.53 19.29
CA SER A 48 9.33 14.59 19.97
C SER A 48 9.03 15.99 19.44
N ASP A 49 8.84 16.12 18.13
CA ASP A 49 8.50 17.37 17.46
C ASP A 49 7.69 17.03 16.19
N PRO A 50 6.35 17.16 16.20
CA PRO A 50 5.52 16.81 15.06
C PRO A 50 5.69 17.76 13.87
N THR A 51 6.40 18.88 14.04
CA THR A 51 6.58 19.91 13.01
C THR A 51 7.95 19.85 12.34
N ASN A 52 9.01 19.53 13.08
CA ASN A 52 10.39 19.55 12.57
C ASN A 52 11.14 18.24 12.83
N PHE A 53 10.52 17.08 12.62
CA PHE A 53 11.19 15.77 12.73
C PHE A 53 12.05 15.45 11.51
N ASN A 54 13.08 14.62 11.70
CA ASN A 54 14.02 14.20 10.65
C ASN A 54 14.04 12.69 10.40
N VAL A 55 13.31 11.90 11.20
CA VAL A 55 13.19 10.44 11.02
C VAL A 55 11.72 10.05 10.89
N LYS A 56 11.43 9.21 9.89
CA LYS A 56 10.15 8.53 9.66
C LYS A 56 10.26 7.05 9.97
N HIS A 57 9.14 6.38 10.26
CA HIS A 57 9.10 4.94 10.47
C HIS A 57 8.79 4.23 9.14
N PRO A 58 9.75 3.50 8.54
CA PRO A 58 9.55 2.86 7.25
C PRO A 58 8.58 1.68 7.34
N LEU A 59 7.78 1.49 6.30
CA LEU A 59 6.97 0.29 6.08
C LEU A 59 7.82 -0.79 5.41
N TYR A 60 7.44 -2.06 5.61
CA TYR A 60 8.11 -3.19 4.97
C TYR A 60 7.96 -3.18 3.44
N SER A 61 6.83 -2.66 2.95
CA SER A 61 6.56 -2.47 1.53
C SER A 61 5.95 -1.09 1.32
N PRO A 62 6.28 -0.38 0.23
CA PRO A 62 5.53 0.79 -0.20
C PRO A 62 4.13 0.39 -0.67
N TRP A 63 3.16 1.29 -0.50
CA TRP A 63 1.75 1.06 -0.83
C TRP A 63 1.18 2.20 -1.67
N THR A 64 0.23 1.88 -2.54
CA THR A 64 -0.51 2.84 -3.36
C THR A 64 -2.00 2.75 -3.03
N LEU A 65 -2.61 3.90 -2.66
CA LEU A 65 -4.06 4.03 -2.54
C LEU A 65 -4.66 4.43 -3.90
N TRP A 66 -5.70 3.73 -4.30
CA TRP A 66 -6.52 4.02 -5.47
C TRP A 66 -7.99 4.21 -5.09
N PHE A 67 -8.72 4.94 -5.92
CA PHE A 67 -10.13 5.24 -5.72
C PHE A 67 -10.90 5.18 -7.05
N ASP A 68 -12.09 4.59 -7.04
CA ASP A 68 -13.06 4.72 -8.12
C ASP A 68 -14.46 5.03 -7.59
N SER A 69 -15.29 5.63 -8.45
CA SER A 69 -16.70 5.91 -8.17
C SER A 69 -17.45 6.15 -9.47
N PRO A 70 -18.73 5.74 -9.60
CA PRO A 70 -19.54 6.12 -10.76
C PRO A 70 -19.64 7.64 -10.96
N GLN A 71 -19.52 8.42 -9.88
CA GLN A 71 -19.55 9.89 -9.95
C GLN A 71 -18.27 10.50 -10.53
N THR A 72 -17.19 9.74 -10.58
CA THR A 72 -15.89 10.21 -11.03
C THR A 72 -15.49 9.69 -12.40
N LYS A 73 -16.33 8.84 -13.03
CA LYS A 73 -16.17 8.38 -14.41
C LYS A 73 -16.07 9.58 -15.36
N GLY A 74 -14.98 9.65 -16.13
CA GLY A 74 -14.73 10.74 -17.08
C GLY A 74 -14.34 12.10 -16.48
N ARG A 75 -14.09 12.22 -15.17
CA ARG A 75 -13.52 13.45 -14.55
C ARG A 75 -12.02 13.28 -14.29
N ASN A 76 -11.18 14.26 -14.60
CA ASN A 76 -9.82 14.30 -14.04
C ASN A 76 -9.89 14.81 -12.59
N MET A 77 -9.36 14.05 -11.62
CA MET A 77 -9.14 14.57 -10.26
C MET A 77 -7.83 15.36 -10.23
N PRO A 78 -7.71 16.43 -9.42
CA PRO A 78 -6.41 17.03 -9.15
C PRO A 78 -5.50 15.94 -8.58
N GLN A 79 -4.38 15.65 -9.24
CA GLN A 79 -3.32 14.85 -8.64
C GLN A 79 -2.75 15.66 -7.47
N THR A 80 -2.58 15.04 -6.30
CA THR A 80 -1.90 15.72 -5.18
C THR A 80 -0.50 16.12 -5.64
N PRO A 81 -0.04 17.36 -5.37
CA PRO A 81 1.30 17.77 -5.72
C PRO A 81 2.32 16.83 -5.07
N ILE A 82 3.24 16.31 -5.88
CA ILE A 82 4.38 15.50 -5.44
C ILE A 82 5.27 16.42 -4.59
N SER A 83 4.98 16.53 -3.29
CA SER A 83 5.69 17.43 -2.37
C SER A 83 6.48 16.68 -1.29
N ALA A 84 6.57 15.36 -1.38
CA ALA A 84 7.54 14.59 -0.61
C ALA A 84 8.94 14.73 -1.25
N PHE A 85 9.77 15.60 -0.69
CA PHE A 85 11.22 15.55 -0.88
C PHE A 85 11.83 14.70 0.26
N PRO A 86 12.77 13.77 -0.01
CA PRO A 86 13.36 13.40 -1.29
C PRO A 86 12.43 12.52 -2.13
N GLN A 87 12.51 12.68 -3.45
CA GLN A 87 11.70 11.95 -4.41
C GLN A 87 12.05 10.45 -4.38
N THR A 88 11.08 9.61 -4.01
CA THR A 88 11.08 8.23 -4.49
C THR A 88 10.94 8.26 -6.02
N PRO A 89 11.77 7.51 -6.77
CA PRO A 89 11.69 7.51 -8.22
C PRO A 89 10.28 7.11 -8.65
N VAL A 90 9.64 7.91 -9.52
CA VAL A 90 8.34 7.58 -10.09
C VAL A 90 8.49 6.27 -10.87
N ALA A 91 8.06 5.16 -10.30
CA ALA A 91 8.01 3.88 -11.00
C ALA A 91 7.05 4.02 -12.19
N GLN A 92 7.60 3.89 -13.40
CA GLN A 92 6.79 3.77 -14.61
C GLN A 92 5.96 2.51 -14.50
N THR A 93 4.64 2.68 -14.32
CA THR A 93 3.68 1.57 -14.34
C THR A 93 3.78 0.83 -15.67
N PRO A 94 4.04 -0.49 -15.70
CA PRO A 94 3.93 -1.26 -16.94
C PRO A 94 2.49 -1.17 -17.47
N GLY A 95 2.34 -0.69 -18.69
CA GLY A 95 1.05 -0.60 -19.37
C GLY A 95 0.51 -1.99 -19.68
N VAL A 96 -0.51 -2.44 -18.94
CA VAL A 96 -1.24 -3.67 -19.27
C VAL A 96 -2.35 -3.31 -20.25
N ALA A 97 -2.18 -3.68 -21.52
CA ALA A 97 -3.06 -3.36 -22.64
C ALA A 97 -4.49 -3.95 -22.55
N ALA A 98 -4.81 -4.76 -21.53
CA ALA A 98 -6.12 -5.41 -21.37
C ALA A 98 -7.08 -4.70 -20.40
N ALA A 99 -6.60 -3.74 -19.59
CA ALA A 99 -7.40 -3.07 -18.56
C ALA A 99 -8.01 -1.73 -19.02
N GLN A 100 -7.98 -1.45 -20.34
CA GLN A 100 -8.15 -0.12 -20.93
C GLN A 100 -9.49 0.59 -20.63
N GLY A 101 -10.53 -0.08 -20.12
CA GLY A 101 -11.79 0.59 -19.78
C GLY A 101 -11.99 0.86 -18.29
N TRP A 102 -11.73 -0.13 -17.42
CA TRP A 102 -11.90 0.04 -15.97
C TRP A 102 -10.71 0.79 -15.34
N MET A 103 -9.51 0.60 -15.89
CA MET A 103 -8.32 1.28 -15.38
C MET A 103 -8.31 2.78 -15.68
N GLU A 104 -9.13 3.24 -16.62
CA GLU A 104 -9.40 4.67 -16.85
C GLU A 104 -10.30 5.28 -15.77
N ASP A 105 -11.16 4.47 -15.15
CA ASP A 105 -12.11 4.91 -14.12
C ASP A 105 -11.53 4.88 -12.71
N ILE A 106 -10.48 4.07 -12.48
CA ILE A 106 -9.74 4.02 -11.22
C ILE A 106 -8.62 5.06 -11.21
N LYS A 107 -8.51 5.79 -10.09
CA LYS A 107 -7.57 6.89 -9.94
C LYS A 107 -6.59 6.57 -8.85
N ARG A 108 -5.30 6.73 -9.16
CA ARG A 108 -4.24 6.73 -8.14
C ARG A 108 -4.42 7.97 -7.28
N VAL A 109 -4.50 7.77 -5.96
CA VAL A 109 -4.60 8.87 -5.00
C VAL A 109 -3.19 9.27 -4.57
N ILE A 110 -2.44 8.34 -3.96
CA ILE A 110 -1.09 8.58 -3.47
C ILE A 110 -0.32 7.25 -3.29
N SER A 111 1.01 7.30 -3.35
CA SER A 111 1.90 6.24 -2.86
C SER A 111 2.62 6.71 -1.60
N PHE A 112 2.87 5.80 -0.66
CA PHE A 112 3.58 6.08 0.59
C PHE A 112 4.39 4.86 1.05
N ASP A 113 5.47 5.11 1.79
CA ASP A 113 6.37 4.06 2.29
C ASP A 113 6.69 4.19 3.78
N SER A 114 6.01 5.12 4.49
CA SER A 114 6.20 5.37 5.92
C SER A 114 4.88 5.43 6.69
N VAL A 115 4.95 5.17 8.00
CA VAL A 115 3.80 5.23 8.92
C VAL A 115 3.24 6.65 9.01
N GLU A 116 4.10 7.67 9.01
CA GLU A 116 3.70 9.07 9.07
C GLU A 116 2.90 9.48 7.83
N GLU A 117 3.32 9.07 6.63
CA GLU A 117 2.61 9.35 5.39
C GLU A 117 1.28 8.62 5.31
N PHE A 118 1.22 7.38 5.81
CA PHE A 118 -0.03 6.65 5.97
C PHE A 118 -1.03 7.45 6.80
N TRP A 119 -0.62 7.95 7.98
CA TRP A 119 -1.51 8.74 8.83
C TRP A 119 -1.84 10.10 8.24
N GLY A 120 -0.89 10.73 7.55
CA GLY A 120 -1.12 11.95 6.76
C GLY A 120 -2.21 11.74 5.70
N LEU A 121 -2.20 10.60 5.01
CA LEU A 121 -3.24 10.22 4.06
C LEU A 121 -4.57 9.89 4.74
N TYR A 122 -4.58 8.95 5.68
CA TYR A 122 -5.81 8.42 6.29
C TYR A 122 -6.64 9.53 6.96
N ASN A 123 -5.97 10.48 7.62
CA ASN A 123 -6.62 11.60 8.30
C ASN A 123 -7.22 12.64 7.34
N ASN A 124 -6.90 12.59 6.04
CA ASN A 124 -7.31 13.58 5.04
C ASN A 124 -8.17 13.00 3.89
N ILE A 125 -8.56 11.72 3.97
CA ILE A 125 -9.50 11.10 3.01
C ILE A 125 -10.90 10.97 3.59
N VAL A 126 -11.89 10.87 2.70
CA VAL A 126 -13.29 10.64 3.09
C VAL A 126 -13.43 9.21 3.63
N PRO A 127 -13.98 9.00 4.85
CA PRO A 127 -14.13 7.67 5.40
C PRO A 127 -15.19 6.84 4.64
N PRO A 128 -15.08 5.49 4.62
CA PRO A 128 -16.01 4.61 3.89
C PRO A 128 -17.50 4.81 4.19
N SER A 129 -17.85 5.19 5.42
CA SER A 129 -19.24 5.47 5.83
C SER A 129 -19.86 6.68 5.13
N GLN A 130 -19.03 7.57 4.59
CA GLN A 130 -19.40 8.82 3.92
C GLN A 130 -19.15 8.79 2.40
N LEU A 131 -18.57 7.71 1.88
CA LEU A 131 -18.34 7.58 0.44
C LEU A 131 -19.65 7.51 -0.36
N PRO A 132 -19.65 8.02 -1.60
CA PRO A 132 -20.78 7.87 -2.50
C PRO A 132 -21.05 6.40 -2.81
N GLN A 133 -22.30 6.07 -3.13
CA GLN A 133 -22.66 4.69 -3.44
C GLN A 133 -21.85 4.14 -4.62
N LYS A 134 -21.46 2.87 -4.52
CA LYS A 134 -20.67 2.13 -5.53
C LYS A 134 -19.24 2.64 -5.67
N ALA A 135 -18.74 3.47 -4.75
CA ALA A 135 -17.33 3.82 -4.69
C ALA A 135 -16.49 2.74 -4.01
N ASN A 136 -15.21 2.66 -4.38
CA ASN A 136 -14.26 1.75 -3.78
C ASN A 136 -12.94 2.46 -3.46
N TYR A 137 -12.30 2.04 -2.37
CA TYR A 137 -10.87 2.27 -2.15
C TYR A 137 -10.12 0.96 -2.32
N TYR A 138 -8.93 1.05 -2.88
CA TYR A 138 -7.99 -0.05 -3.07
C TYR A 138 -6.64 0.37 -2.51
N LEU A 139 -6.11 -0.36 -1.55
CA LEU A 139 -4.75 -0.15 -1.04
C LEU A 139 -3.92 -1.36 -1.42
N PHE A 140 -3.01 -1.21 -2.38
CA PHE A 140 -2.20 -2.30 -2.94
C PHE A 140 -0.71 -1.99 -2.77
N LYS A 141 0.12 -3.03 -2.67
CA LYS A 141 1.58 -2.84 -2.65
C LYS A 141 2.00 -2.15 -3.94
N GLU A 142 3.01 -1.27 -3.85
CA GLU A 142 3.47 -0.52 -5.00
C GLU A 142 3.88 -1.45 -6.16
N GLY A 143 3.56 -1.05 -7.38
CA GLY A 143 3.80 -1.84 -8.59
C GLY A 143 2.74 -2.92 -8.87
N ILE A 144 1.84 -3.22 -7.92
CA ILE A 144 0.72 -4.14 -8.13
C ILE A 144 -0.54 -3.34 -8.44
N ILE A 145 -1.14 -3.57 -9.61
CA ILE A 145 -2.44 -2.97 -9.91
C ILE A 145 -3.57 -3.81 -9.29
N PRO A 146 -4.68 -3.19 -8.84
CA PRO A 146 -5.83 -3.89 -8.26
C PRO A 146 -6.69 -4.63 -9.31
N ALA A 147 -6.03 -5.36 -10.21
CA ALA A 147 -6.62 -6.10 -11.32
C ALA A 147 -6.23 -7.58 -11.21
N TRP A 148 -7.13 -8.49 -11.59
CA TRP A 148 -6.86 -9.93 -11.51
C TRP A 148 -5.89 -10.39 -12.60
N GLU A 149 -5.73 -9.59 -13.65
CA GLU A 149 -4.79 -9.78 -14.75
C GLU A 149 -3.33 -9.49 -14.35
N ASP A 150 -3.12 -8.77 -13.24
CA ASP A 150 -1.77 -8.49 -12.72
C ASP A 150 -1.03 -9.80 -12.40
N GLU A 151 0.26 -9.85 -12.73
CA GLU A 151 1.11 -11.02 -12.50
C GLU A 151 1.11 -11.48 -11.03
N ALA A 152 1.02 -10.54 -10.09
CA ALA A 152 0.94 -10.82 -8.67
C ALA A 152 -0.43 -11.32 -8.22
N ASN A 153 -1.51 -11.11 -8.98
CA ASN A 153 -2.88 -11.46 -8.58
C ASN A 153 -3.46 -12.64 -9.38
N LYS A 154 -3.02 -12.92 -10.60
CA LYS A 154 -3.66 -13.90 -11.51
C LYS A 154 -3.76 -15.34 -11.01
N ASN A 155 -2.83 -15.73 -10.13
CA ASN A 155 -2.82 -17.06 -9.48
C ASN A 155 -3.35 -17.04 -8.04
N GLY A 156 -3.88 -15.88 -7.65
CA GLY A 156 -4.29 -15.55 -6.31
C GLY A 156 -5.76 -15.81 -6.01
N GLY A 157 -6.18 -15.23 -4.90
CA GLY A 157 -7.58 -15.20 -4.49
C GLY A 157 -7.87 -14.03 -3.58
N LYS A 158 -9.08 -14.00 -3.05
CA LYS A 158 -9.51 -12.98 -2.12
C LYS A 158 -10.29 -13.56 -0.96
N TRP A 159 -9.97 -13.10 0.25
CA TRP A 159 -10.90 -13.13 1.37
C TRP A 159 -11.88 -11.98 1.23
N SER A 160 -13.16 -12.21 1.54
CA SER A 160 -14.16 -11.15 1.52
C SER A 160 -15.27 -11.37 2.54
N ILE A 161 -15.84 -10.27 3.04
CA ILE A 161 -17.02 -10.26 3.89
C ILE A 161 -17.99 -9.19 3.39
N GLN A 162 -19.29 -9.51 3.33
CA GLN A 162 -20.36 -8.54 3.15
C GLN A 162 -20.97 -8.17 4.50
N LEU A 163 -21.17 -6.88 4.71
CA LEU A 163 -21.67 -6.29 5.93
C LEU A 163 -22.90 -5.44 5.63
N PRO A 164 -24.10 -5.78 6.15
CA PRO A 164 -25.31 -4.98 5.95
C PRO A 164 -25.09 -3.53 6.37
N LYS A 165 -25.47 -2.59 5.48
CA LYS A 165 -25.10 -1.17 5.63
C LYS A 165 -25.82 -0.51 6.81
N ASP A 166 -27.08 -0.87 7.02
CA ASP A 166 -27.91 -0.45 8.14
C ASP A 166 -27.29 -0.78 9.50
N LYS A 167 -26.66 -1.95 9.63
CA LYS A 167 -26.05 -2.42 10.89
C LYS A 167 -24.60 -1.99 11.07
N ASN A 168 -23.88 -1.73 9.98
CA ASN A 168 -22.42 -1.56 10.02
C ASN A 168 -21.93 -0.16 9.69
N ARG A 169 -22.82 0.80 9.42
CA ARG A 169 -22.42 2.19 9.11
C ARG A 169 -21.53 2.81 10.19
N GLY A 170 -21.78 2.52 11.48
CA GLY A 170 -20.97 3.01 12.59
C GLY A 170 -19.64 2.28 12.80
N ASN A 171 -19.45 1.11 12.18
CA ASN A 171 -18.28 0.25 12.40
C ASN A 171 -17.34 0.16 11.19
N VAL A 172 -17.85 0.43 9.98
CA VAL A 172 -17.10 0.20 8.73
C VAL A 172 -15.81 1.01 8.65
N ASP A 173 -15.79 2.24 9.18
CA ASP A 173 -14.60 3.10 9.14
C ASP A 173 -13.47 2.52 9.99
N LYS A 174 -13.81 2.01 11.17
CA LYS A 174 -12.88 1.32 12.07
C LYS A 174 -12.41 0.00 11.48
N MET A 175 -13.32 -0.80 10.92
CA MET A 175 -12.97 -2.06 10.25
C MET A 175 -12.03 -1.82 9.07
N TRP A 176 -12.26 -0.77 8.28
CA TRP A 176 -11.38 -0.40 7.18
C TRP A 176 -10.02 0.08 7.65
N LEU A 177 -9.96 0.95 8.67
CA LEU A 177 -8.70 1.37 9.28
C LEU A 177 -7.88 0.16 9.74
N TYR A 178 -8.49 -0.76 10.50
CA TYR A 178 -7.78 -1.94 10.99
C TYR A 178 -7.36 -2.88 9.86
N THR A 179 -8.16 -2.97 8.79
CA THR A 179 -7.76 -3.71 7.57
C THR A 179 -6.52 -3.08 6.92
N MET A 180 -6.48 -1.76 6.81
CA MET A 180 -5.32 -1.04 6.28
C MET A 180 -4.08 -1.18 7.19
N LEU A 181 -4.25 -1.02 8.51
CA LEU A 181 -3.16 -1.18 9.48
C LEU A 181 -2.60 -2.61 9.46
N ALA A 182 -3.46 -3.62 9.37
CA ALA A 182 -3.02 -5.01 9.29
C ALA A 182 -2.26 -5.30 7.98
N ALA A 183 -2.63 -4.63 6.88
CA ALA A 183 -1.94 -4.73 5.60
C ALA A 183 -0.54 -4.12 5.67
N ILE A 184 -0.44 -2.83 6.02
CA ILE A 184 0.83 -2.10 6.01
C ILE A 184 1.80 -2.59 7.09
N GLY A 185 1.27 -3.14 8.19
CA GLY A 185 2.05 -3.75 9.27
C GLY A 185 2.42 -5.21 9.04
N GLU A 186 2.06 -5.80 7.89
CA GLU A 186 2.34 -7.21 7.53
C GLU A 186 1.82 -8.24 8.57
N THR A 187 0.70 -7.95 9.24
CA THR A 187 0.19 -8.77 10.36
C THR A 187 -0.89 -9.79 9.98
N PHE A 188 -1.43 -9.70 8.75
CA PHE A 188 -2.45 -10.64 8.27
C PHE A 188 -1.99 -12.09 8.24
N ASP A 189 -0.71 -12.32 7.99
CA ASP A 189 -0.14 -13.63 7.78
C ASP A 189 0.77 -13.98 8.96
N PRO A 190 0.29 -14.77 9.93
CA PRO A 190 1.07 -15.13 11.11
C PRO A 190 2.39 -15.80 10.77
N SER A 191 2.50 -16.45 9.60
CA SER A 191 3.70 -17.17 9.17
C SER A 191 4.89 -16.25 8.87
N LEU A 192 4.66 -14.95 8.65
CA LEU A 192 5.74 -13.96 8.47
C LEU A 192 6.48 -13.66 9.78
N THR A 193 5.83 -13.90 10.92
CA THR A 193 6.38 -13.61 12.26
C THR A 193 6.86 -14.86 12.99
N SER A 194 6.42 -16.05 12.57
CA SER A 194 6.92 -17.32 13.09
C SER A 194 8.33 -17.56 12.56
N ALA A 195 9.33 -17.29 13.38
CA ALA A 195 10.72 -17.57 13.06
C ALA A 195 10.91 -19.07 12.78
N ASP A 196 11.16 -19.44 11.53
CA ASP A 196 11.89 -20.66 11.22
C ASP A 196 13.39 -20.32 11.34
N PRO A 197 14.12 -20.82 12.36
CA PRO A 197 15.54 -20.51 12.53
C PRO A 197 16.42 -21.04 11.38
N ALA A 198 15.90 -21.92 10.53
CA ALA A 198 16.64 -22.62 9.49
C ALA A 198 16.24 -22.23 8.05
N GLY A 199 15.29 -21.30 7.86
CA GLY A 199 14.75 -20.95 6.55
C GLY A 199 14.59 -19.44 6.32
N SER A 200 14.67 -19.02 5.06
CA SER A 200 14.27 -17.66 4.68
C SER A 200 12.79 -17.44 4.99
N PRO A 201 12.39 -16.29 5.54
CA PRO A 201 10.99 -16.00 5.81
C PRO A 201 10.17 -16.11 4.51
N PRO A 202 8.95 -16.67 4.57
CA PRO A 202 8.16 -16.84 3.37
C PRO A 202 7.79 -15.48 2.78
N SER A 203 7.66 -15.39 1.46
CA SER A 203 7.19 -14.14 0.84
C SER A 203 5.78 -13.79 1.32
N SER A 204 5.50 -12.50 1.54
CA SER A 204 4.17 -12.00 1.92
C SER A 204 3.10 -12.50 0.95
N LEU A 205 2.00 -13.06 1.47
CA LEU A 205 0.86 -13.43 0.61
C LEU A 205 0.05 -12.24 0.15
N ILE A 206 -0.04 -11.19 0.96
CA ILE A 206 -0.97 -10.08 0.72
C ILE A 206 -0.47 -9.21 -0.44
N THR A 207 -1.36 -8.89 -1.38
CA THR A 207 -1.10 -7.96 -2.48
C THR A 207 -1.86 -6.65 -2.30
N GLY A 208 -3.06 -6.70 -1.70
CA GLY A 208 -3.86 -5.52 -1.48
C GLY A 208 -5.10 -5.76 -0.62
N VAL A 209 -5.72 -4.66 -0.21
CA VAL A 209 -6.99 -4.65 0.53
C VAL A 209 -7.96 -3.66 -0.11
N ILE A 210 -9.26 -3.96 -0.01
CA ILE A 210 -10.32 -3.23 -0.69
C ILE A 210 -11.48 -2.98 0.27
N VAL A 211 -12.02 -1.77 0.23
CA VAL A 211 -13.35 -1.48 0.76
C VAL A 211 -14.26 -1.02 -0.37
N SER A 212 -15.42 -1.65 -0.44
CA SER A 212 -16.43 -1.45 -1.48
C SER A 212 -17.72 -0.98 -0.83
N THR A 213 -18.17 0.23 -1.14
CA THR A 213 -19.49 0.69 -0.72
C THR A 213 -20.53 0.26 -1.74
N ARG A 214 -21.60 -0.42 -1.32
CA ARG A 214 -22.73 -0.78 -2.17
C ARG A 214 -24.01 -0.17 -1.59
N PRO A 215 -25.13 -0.19 -2.35
CA PRO A 215 -26.37 0.40 -1.87
C PRO A 215 -26.85 -0.21 -0.53
N GLN A 216 -26.74 -1.53 -0.38
CA GLN A 216 -27.31 -2.27 0.76
C GLN A 216 -26.26 -2.85 1.73
N PHE A 217 -24.99 -2.90 1.33
CA PHE A 217 -23.93 -3.49 2.14
C PHE A 217 -22.59 -2.80 1.89
N TYR A 218 -21.66 -2.96 2.82
CA TYR A 218 -20.23 -2.78 2.59
C TYR A 218 -19.60 -4.13 2.27
N ARG A 219 -18.52 -4.13 1.50
CA ARG A 219 -17.70 -5.32 1.32
C ARG A 219 -16.25 -4.96 1.61
N LEU A 220 -15.64 -5.69 2.52
CA LEU A 220 -14.21 -5.65 2.76
C LEU A 220 -13.56 -6.86 2.09
N SER A 221 -12.37 -6.69 1.53
CA SER A 221 -11.65 -7.79 0.90
C SER A 221 -10.14 -7.65 1.06
N ILE A 222 -9.48 -8.80 1.13
CA ILE A 222 -8.01 -8.93 1.16
C ILE A 222 -7.63 -9.81 -0.02
N TRP A 223 -6.68 -9.37 -0.83
CA TRP A 223 -6.18 -10.11 -1.98
C TRP A 223 -4.86 -10.78 -1.65
N THR A 224 -4.72 -12.01 -2.12
CA THR A 224 -3.53 -12.84 -1.93
C THR A 224 -2.94 -13.23 -3.28
N ARG A 225 -1.61 -13.29 -3.38
CA ARG A 225 -0.92 -13.67 -4.63
C ARG A 225 -1.05 -15.14 -5.02
N LEU A 226 -1.39 -15.99 -4.05
CA LEU A 226 -1.59 -17.42 -4.24
C LEU A 226 -2.97 -17.84 -3.73
N ALA A 227 -3.55 -18.83 -4.41
CA ALA A 227 -4.74 -19.55 -3.98
C ALA A 227 -4.49 -21.06 -4.08
N PRO A 228 -4.95 -21.85 -3.09
CA PRO A 228 -4.83 -23.31 -3.14
C PRO A 228 -5.71 -23.88 -4.27
N SER A 229 -5.14 -24.78 -5.08
CA SER A 229 -5.76 -25.29 -6.31
C SER A 229 -6.02 -26.81 -6.28
N GLY A 230 -5.30 -27.55 -5.44
CA GLY A 230 -5.42 -29.01 -5.28
C GLY A 230 -5.13 -29.51 -3.86
N SER A 231 -4.97 -30.82 -3.71
CA SER A 231 -4.60 -31.50 -2.45
C SER A 231 -3.11 -31.42 -2.14
N GLU A 232 -2.26 -31.03 -3.09
CA GLU A 232 -0.82 -30.85 -2.87
C GLU A 232 -0.50 -29.51 -2.15
N ASP A 233 -1.51 -28.63 -2.01
CA ASP A 233 -1.38 -27.29 -1.45
C ASP A 233 -1.74 -27.21 0.05
N ASP A 234 -1.69 -28.32 0.81
CA ASP A 234 -2.18 -28.36 2.19
C ASP A 234 -1.54 -27.29 3.10
N LYS A 235 -0.22 -27.07 2.98
CA LYS A 235 0.48 -25.99 3.73
C LYS A 235 0.01 -24.59 3.33
N LEU A 236 -0.22 -24.37 2.03
CA LEU A 236 -0.73 -23.08 1.54
C LEU A 236 -2.17 -22.86 1.98
N ARG A 237 -2.99 -23.90 1.96
CA ARG A 237 -4.38 -23.87 2.45
C ARG A 237 -4.41 -23.49 3.93
N GLU A 238 -3.61 -24.13 4.77
CA GLU A 238 -3.51 -23.81 6.21
C GLU A 238 -3.10 -22.34 6.42
N ARG A 239 -2.10 -21.86 5.67
CA ARG A 239 -1.65 -20.46 5.74
C ARG A 239 -2.75 -19.48 5.32
N ILE A 240 -3.47 -19.76 4.23
CA ILE A 240 -4.60 -18.94 3.74
C ILE A 240 -5.75 -18.94 4.75
N GLU A 241 -6.05 -20.07 5.38
CA GLU A 241 -7.02 -20.18 6.47
C GLU A 241 -6.60 -19.38 7.69
N GLY A 242 -5.30 -19.40 8.04
CA GLY A 242 -4.72 -18.56 9.08
C GLY A 242 -4.95 -17.07 8.83
N VAL A 243 -4.73 -16.62 7.60
CA VAL A 243 -5.03 -15.23 7.18
C VAL A 243 -6.51 -14.90 7.38
N GLY A 244 -7.40 -15.78 6.95
CA GLY A 244 -8.85 -15.59 7.09
C GLY A 244 -9.30 -15.51 8.55
N LYS A 245 -8.79 -16.41 9.40
CA LYS A 245 -9.09 -16.43 10.84
C LYS A 245 -8.58 -15.16 11.53
N HIS A 246 -7.36 -14.73 11.21
CA HIS A 246 -6.81 -13.48 11.74
C HIS A 246 -7.64 -12.27 11.28
N PHE A 247 -8.08 -12.25 10.02
CA PHE A 247 -8.98 -11.21 9.52
C PHE A 247 -10.31 -11.18 10.29
N LYS A 248 -10.95 -12.33 10.49
CA LYS A 248 -12.22 -12.43 11.24
C LYS A 248 -12.08 -11.96 12.69
N THR A 249 -11.05 -12.43 13.38
CA THR A 249 -10.94 -12.29 14.83
C THR A 249 -10.20 -11.02 15.23
N SER A 250 -8.95 -10.88 14.82
CA SER A 250 -8.08 -9.77 15.23
C SER A 250 -8.41 -8.45 14.54
N VAL A 251 -8.79 -8.49 13.26
CA VAL A 251 -9.00 -7.27 12.45
C VAL A 251 -10.45 -6.80 12.52
N LEU A 252 -11.41 -7.70 12.29
CA LEU A 252 -12.84 -7.36 12.32
C LEU A 252 -13.46 -7.42 13.73
N GLY A 253 -12.78 -8.05 14.70
CA GLY A 253 -13.20 -8.10 16.09
C GLY A 253 -14.33 -9.11 16.39
N TYR A 254 -14.59 -10.05 15.47
CA TYR A 254 -15.60 -11.10 15.71
C TYR A 254 -15.02 -12.24 16.56
N ALA A 255 -15.86 -12.87 17.37
CA ALA A 255 -15.47 -14.12 18.02
C ALA A 255 -15.26 -15.23 16.97
N ASP A 256 -14.35 -16.16 17.23
CA ASP A 256 -14.03 -17.27 16.32
C ASP A 256 -15.28 -18.09 15.94
N HIS A 257 -16.12 -18.40 16.93
CA HIS A 257 -17.38 -19.14 16.76
C HIS A 257 -18.58 -18.28 16.33
N ALA A 258 -18.39 -16.97 16.08
CA ALA A 258 -19.48 -16.11 15.62
C ALA A 258 -19.95 -16.54 14.24
N LYS A 259 -21.27 -16.68 14.09
CA LYS A 259 -21.95 -16.86 12.79
C LYS A 259 -22.39 -15.51 12.27
N LEU A 260 -21.84 -15.10 11.14
CA LEU A 260 -22.03 -13.78 10.55
C LEU A 260 -23.05 -13.80 9.39
N ALA A 261 -23.27 -14.95 8.77
CA ALA A 261 -24.16 -15.08 7.64
C ALA A 261 -25.61 -14.70 7.99
N GLY A 262 -26.24 -13.95 7.10
CA GLY A 262 -27.61 -13.48 7.27
C GLY A 262 -28.07 -12.65 6.06
N PRO A 263 -29.24 -12.00 6.12
CA PRO A 263 -29.69 -11.13 5.04
C PRO A 263 -28.64 -10.05 4.75
N LEU A 264 -28.11 -10.05 3.52
CA LEU A 264 -27.05 -9.13 3.05
C LEU A 264 -25.69 -9.24 3.78
N SER A 265 -25.50 -10.30 4.58
CA SER A 265 -24.29 -10.59 5.34
C SER A 265 -23.71 -11.94 4.93
N THR A 266 -22.40 -12.06 4.85
CA THR A 266 -21.71 -13.33 4.60
C THR A 266 -20.81 -13.69 5.76
N GLU A 267 -20.38 -14.95 5.82
CA GLU A 267 -19.16 -15.29 6.56
C GLU A 267 -17.94 -14.63 5.88
N VAL A 268 -16.77 -14.80 6.50
CA VAL A 268 -15.50 -14.48 5.85
C VAL A 268 -15.21 -15.62 4.87
N GLU A 269 -15.23 -15.31 3.57
CA GLU A 269 -15.13 -16.32 2.50
C GLU A 269 -13.90 -16.07 1.62
N PHE A 270 -13.14 -17.13 1.33
CA PHE A 270 -12.07 -17.13 0.34
C PHE A 270 -12.55 -17.66 -1.00
N LEU A 271 -12.15 -16.98 -2.07
CA LEU A 271 -12.38 -17.40 -3.44
C LEU A 271 -11.13 -17.15 -4.28
N SER A 272 -10.67 -18.15 -5.04
CA SER A 272 -9.64 -17.92 -6.05
C SER A 272 -10.18 -16.99 -7.14
N HIS A 273 -9.31 -16.19 -7.78
CA HIS A 273 -9.73 -15.32 -8.88
C HIS A 273 -10.30 -16.15 -10.05
N LYS A 274 -9.64 -17.26 -10.38
CA LYS A 274 -10.08 -18.22 -11.42
C LYS A 274 -11.46 -18.82 -11.15
N ASP A 275 -11.80 -19.12 -9.89
CA ASP A 275 -13.13 -19.63 -9.55
C ASP A 275 -14.19 -18.52 -9.47
N SER A 276 -13.77 -17.28 -9.19
CA SER A 276 -14.66 -16.10 -9.21
C SER A 276 -15.17 -15.76 -10.62
N GLU A 277 -14.46 -16.15 -11.67
CA GLU A 277 -14.84 -15.92 -13.07
C GLU A 277 -15.89 -16.91 -13.58
N LYS A 278 -15.86 -18.15 -13.08
CA LYS A 278 -16.77 -19.23 -13.49
C LYS A 278 -18.18 -19.00 -12.91
N LYS A 279 -18.99 -18.17 -13.59
CA LYS A 279 -20.41 -18.01 -13.27
C LYS A 279 -21.16 -19.34 -13.42
N GLY A 280 -21.67 -19.88 -12.30
CA GLY A 280 -22.62 -21.00 -12.30
C GLY A 280 -22.10 -22.36 -11.81
N GLY A 281 -20.83 -22.49 -11.43
CA GLY A 281 -20.31 -23.71 -10.78
C GLY A 281 -20.37 -23.66 -9.24
N LYS A 282 -20.40 -24.82 -8.57
CA LYS A 282 -20.07 -24.91 -7.12
C LYS A 282 -18.62 -24.46 -6.95
N SER A 283 -18.42 -23.19 -6.64
CA SER A 283 -17.10 -22.63 -6.36
C SER A 283 -16.56 -23.26 -5.09
N ARG A 284 -15.32 -23.75 -5.12
CA ARG A 284 -14.62 -24.27 -3.94
C ARG A 284 -14.24 -23.10 -3.04
N LYS A 285 -15.16 -22.70 -2.17
CA LYS A 285 -14.94 -21.63 -1.19
C LYS A 285 -14.28 -22.18 0.07
N ILE A 286 -13.44 -21.38 0.71
CA ILE A 286 -13.02 -21.60 2.10
C ILE A 286 -13.81 -20.62 2.96
N VAL A 287 -14.29 -21.05 4.12
CA VAL A 287 -15.09 -20.23 5.03
C VAL A 287 -14.49 -20.35 6.42
N VAL A 288 -14.34 -19.21 7.11
CA VAL A 288 -13.83 -19.10 8.47
C VAL A 288 -14.74 -18.23 9.33
#